data_AF-A0A6B1ANE4-F1
#
_entry.id   AF-A0A6B1ANE4-F1
#
_cell.length_a   1.000
_cell.length_b   1.000
_cell.length_c   1.000
_cell.angle_alpha   90.00
_cell.angle_beta   90.00
_cell.angle_gamma   90.00
#
_symmetry.space_group_name_H-M   'P 1'
#
loop_
_entity.id
_entity.type
_entity.pdbx_description
1 polymer ?
#
loop_
_entity_poly.entity_id
_entity_poly.type
_entity_poly.pdbx_seq_one_letter_code
_entity_poly.pdbx_strand_id
1 'polypeptide(L)'
;MKRRDFLFLTHAGDGCMRLSCRQLYMHYRDLTREVSHGANTSTEHGEWWAGEPESELVLESPDAFFRRLGEALQGKRRLELADREWLGDAGLRRQVERILKAFRAAGGEVALSPQEKTAESMT
;
A
#
# COMPACT_ATOMS: atom_id res chain seq x y z
N MET A 1 3.91 -10.82 13.02
CA MET A 1 4.24 -9.75 12.05
C MET A 1 4.75 -10.41 10.77
N LYS A 2 3.91 -10.54 9.73
CA LYS A 2 4.33 -11.23 8.49
C LYS A 2 5.19 -10.27 7.68
N ARG A 3 6.43 -10.68 7.37
CA ARG A 3 7.36 -9.91 6.51
C ARG A 3 6.80 -9.59 5.11
N ARG A 4 5.69 -10.22 4.71
CA ARG A 4 5.02 -10.02 3.40
C ARG A 4 4.09 -8.81 3.35
N ASP A 5 3.69 -8.24 4.49
CA ASP A 5 2.69 -7.15 4.52
C ASP A 5 3.19 -5.82 3.94
N PHE A 6 4.51 -5.61 3.85
CA PHE A 6 5.08 -4.31 3.48
C PHE A 6 6.04 -4.42 2.30
N LEU A 7 5.65 -5.11 1.22
CA LEU A 7 6.44 -5.17 -0.02
C LEU A 7 6.77 -3.77 -0.56
N PHE A 8 5.93 -2.77 -0.28
CA PHE A 8 6.09 -1.38 -0.65
C PHE A 8 6.99 -0.56 0.28
N LEU A 9 7.44 -1.11 1.42
CA LEU A 9 8.38 -0.47 2.32
C LEU A 9 9.73 -1.19 2.29
N THR A 10 10.76 -0.47 1.89
CA THR A 10 12.14 -0.95 1.90
C THR A 10 12.95 -0.15 2.93
N HIS A 11 13.73 -0.84 3.77
CA HIS A 11 14.69 -0.17 4.64
C HIS A 11 15.83 0.41 3.81
N ALA A 12 16.03 1.73 3.88
CA ALA A 12 17.06 2.44 3.12
C ALA A 12 18.30 2.80 3.98
N GLY A 13 18.33 2.40 5.26
CA GLY A 13 19.42 2.67 6.21
C GLY A 13 18.92 3.06 7.60
N ASP A 14 19.80 3.60 8.44
CA ASP A 14 19.52 4.03 9.82
C ASP A 14 18.34 5.02 9.90
N GLY A 15 17.15 4.50 10.23
CA GLY A 15 15.94 5.31 10.36
C GLY A 15 15.34 5.84 9.05
N CYS A 16 15.89 5.45 7.91
CA CYS A 16 15.38 5.78 6.57
C CYS A 16 14.53 4.63 6.03
N MET A 17 13.32 4.94 5.59
CA MET A 17 12.46 4.01 4.85
C MET A 17 12.15 4.56 3.47
N ARG A 18 12.04 3.67 2.49
CA ARG A 18 11.58 3.98 1.14
C ARG A 18 10.20 3.40 0.93
N LEU A 19 9.28 4.21 0.43
CA LEU A 19 7.92 3.83 0.07
C LEU A 19 7.79 3.84 -1.47
N SER A 20 7.55 2.67 -2.06
CA SER A 20 7.20 2.58 -3.49
C SER A 20 5.71 2.87 -3.67
N CYS A 21 5.40 4.01 -4.29
CA CYS A 21 4.02 4.38 -4.61
C CYS A 21 3.38 3.40 -5.61
N ARG A 22 4.19 2.74 -6.46
CA ARG A 22 3.72 1.70 -7.39
C ARG A 22 3.22 0.46 -6.67
N GLN A 23 4.04 -0.11 -5.78
CA GLN A 23 3.64 -1.30 -5.03
C GLN A 23 2.48 -0.99 -4.08
N LEU A 24 2.47 0.21 -3.50
CA LEU A 24 1.35 0.70 -2.70
C LEU A 24 0.05 0.77 -3.51
N TYR A 25 0.09 1.33 -4.72
CA TYR A 25 -1.06 1.41 -5.61
C TYR A 25 -1.58 0.03 -6.03
N MET A 26 -0.69 -0.89 -6.40
CA MET A 26 -1.08 -2.26 -6.76
C MET A 26 -1.82 -2.92 -5.60
N HIS A 27 -1.25 -2.86 -4.39
CA HIS A 27 -1.88 -3.45 -3.22
C HIS A 27 -3.22 -2.79 -2.87
N TYR A 28 -3.32 -1.46 -2.94
CA TYR A 28 -4.59 -0.75 -2.75
C TYR A 28 -5.66 -1.18 -3.77
N ARG A 29 -5.28 -1.43 -5.03
CA ARG A 29 -6.19 -1.91 -6.06
C ARG A 29 -6.63 -3.35 -5.84
N ASP A 30 -5.76 -4.23 -5.37
CA ASP A 30 -6.14 -5.59 -5.02
C ASP A 30 -7.16 -5.58 -3.87
N LEU A 31 -6.88 -4.85 -2.79
CA LEU A 31 -7.81 -4.71 -1.66
C LEU A 31 -9.19 -4.17 -2.07
N THR A 32 -9.23 -3.16 -2.94
CA THR A 32 -10.51 -2.57 -3.40
C THR A 32 -11.28 -3.47 -4.36
N ARG A 33 -10.60 -4.32 -5.15
CA ARG A 33 -11.25 -5.33 -5.99
C ARG A 33 -11.87 -6.44 -5.16
N GLU A 34 -11.17 -6.90 -4.13
CA GLU A 34 -11.67 -7.96 -3.25
C GLU A 34 -12.86 -7.47 -2.40
N VAL A 35 -12.84 -6.22 -1.92
CA VAL A 35 -14.03 -5.61 -1.27
C VAL A 35 -15.23 -5.55 -2.21
N SER A 36 -15.00 -5.23 -3.49
CA SER A 36 -16.05 -5.21 -4.51
C SER A 36 -16.56 -6.61 -4.85
N HIS A 37 -15.71 -7.63 -4.73
CA HIS A 37 -16.04 -9.04 -4.99
C HIS A 37 -16.64 -9.77 -3.77
N GLY A 38 -16.41 -9.28 -2.55
CA GLY A 38 -17.10 -9.78 -1.34
C GLY A 38 -18.52 -9.24 -1.22
N ALA A 39 -18.82 -8.09 -1.84
CA ALA A 39 -20.15 -7.48 -1.83
C ALA A 39 -21.11 -8.05 -2.89
N ASN A 40 -20.64 -8.87 -3.84
CA ASN A 40 -21.43 -9.36 -4.97
C ASN A 40 -21.52 -10.90 -5.06
N THR A 41 -21.08 -11.64 -4.05
CA THR A 41 -21.17 -13.12 -4.00
C THR A 41 -22.43 -13.64 -3.30
N SER A 42 -23.43 -12.79 -3.04
CA SER A 42 -24.77 -13.24 -2.64
C SER A 42 -25.68 -13.42 -3.85
N THR A 43 -25.38 -14.37 -4.74
CA THR A 43 -26.40 -14.96 -5.63
C THR A 43 -25.99 -16.39 -6.02
N GLU A 44 -26.44 -17.34 -5.20
CA GLU A 44 -27.14 -18.56 -5.61
C GLU A 44 -26.77 -19.13 -6.99
N HIS A 45 -25.76 -19.99 -7.03
CA HIS A 45 -25.68 -21.01 -8.08
C HIS A 45 -24.91 -22.26 -7.61
N GLY A 46 -25.66 -23.31 -7.27
CA GLY A 46 -25.27 -24.71 -7.53
C GLY A 46 -24.33 -25.42 -6.55
N GLU A 47 -24.92 -26.33 -5.78
CA GLU A 47 -24.32 -27.34 -4.91
C GLU A 47 -23.37 -28.34 -5.62
N TRP A 48 -22.09 -28.02 -5.86
CA TRP A 48 -21.15 -29.03 -6.39
C TRP A 48 -19.73 -29.09 -5.79
N TRP A 49 -19.42 -28.45 -4.65
CA TRP A 49 -18.18 -28.75 -3.89
C TRP A 49 -18.39 -28.51 -2.39
N ALA A 50 -19.21 -29.34 -1.74
CA ALA A 50 -19.38 -29.32 -0.28
C ALA A 50 -18.10 -29.83 0.41
N GLY A 51 -17.21 -28.93 0.82
CA GLY A 51 -16.07 -29.29 1.65
C GLY A 51 -14.86 -28.36 1.66
N GLU A 52 -14.88 -27.21 0.97
CA GLU A 52 -13.82 -26.21 1.18
C GLU A 52 -14.16 -25.34 2.39
N PRO A 53 -13.24 -25.17 3.36
CA PRO A 53 -13.48 -24.25 4.46
C PRO A 53 -13.76 -22.87 3.85
N GLU A 54 -14.80 -22.20 4.35
CA GLU A 54 -14.99 -20.76 4.16
C GLU A 54 -13.63 -20.13 4.39
N SER A 55 -12.95 -19.78 3.31
CA SER A 55 -11.74 -19.00 3.42
C SER A 55 -12.26 -17.68 3.94
N GLU A 56 -12.24 -17.51 5.26
CA GLU A 56 -12.15 -16.22 5.93
C GLU A 56 -10.83 -15.61 5.45
N LEU A 57 -10.79 -15.25 4.17
CA LEU A 57 -9.91 -14.25 3.64
C LEU A 57 -10.34 -13.02 4.43
N VAL A 58 -9.61 -12.78 5.52
CA VAL A 58 -9.73 -11.55 6.30
C VAL A 58 -9.40 -10.44 5.31
N LEU A 59 -10.45 -9.93 4.66
CA LEU A 59 -10.40 -8.81 3.75
C LEU A 59 -9.86 -7.65 4.58
N GLU A 60 -8.58 -7.32 4.39
CA GLU A 60 -8.01 -6.18 5.07
C GLU A 60 -8.70 -4.93 4.51
N SER A 61 -9.50 -4.26 5.35
CA SER A 61 -10.11 -3.00 4.91
C SER A 61 -9.01 -1.99 4.52
N PRO A 62 -9.22 -1.15 3.50
CA PRO A 62 -8.27 -0.12 3.13
C PRO A 62 -7.85 0.77 4.32
N ASP A 63 -8.75 1.07 5.24
CA ASP A 63 -8.44 1.83 6.45
C ASP A 63 -7.52 1.06 7.41
N ALA A 64 -7.74 -0.23 7.62
CA ALA A 64 -6.83 -1.07 8.42
C ALA A 64 -5.43 -1.12 7.80
N PHE A 65 -5.35 -1.25 6.47
CA PHE A 65 -4.12 -1.19 5.71
C PHE A 65 -3.35 0.14 5.93
N PHE A 66 -4.02 1.28 5.72
CA PHE A 66 -3.39 2.60 5.88
C PHE A 66 -3.01 2.91 7.33
N ARG A 67 -3.76 2.39 8.31
CA ARG A 67 -3.39 2.48 9.72
C ARG A 67 -2.07 1.73 9.99
N ARG A 68 -1.95 0.49 9.52
CA ARG A 68 -0.72 -0.31 9.67
C ARG A 68 0.47 0.34 8.98
N LEU A 69 0.27 0.94 7.81
CA LEU A 69 1.29 1.73 7.13
C LEU A 69 1.74 2.92 7.99
N GLY A 70 0.81 3.66 8.59
CA GLY A 70 1.13 4.75 9.51
C GLY A 70 1.92 4.28 10.73
N GLU A 71 1.54 3.15 11.32
CA GLU A 71 2.25 2.52 12.45
C GLU A 71 3.68 2.10 12.07
N ALA A 72 3.88 1.52 10.89
CA ALA A 72 5.21 1.11 10.42
C ALA A 72 6.18 2.29 10.23
N LEU A 73 5.64 3.49 9.96
CA LEU A 73 6.40 4.73 9.82
C LEU A 73 6.68 5.42 11.16
N GLN A 74 6.04 5.02 12.26
CA GLN A 74 6.30 5.59 13.58
C GLN A 74 7.76 5.37 13.99
N GLY A 75 8.38 6.41 14.55
CA GLY A 75 9.77 6.38 15.00
C GLY A 75 10.81 6.38 13.87
N LYS A 76 10.41 6.48 12.60
CA LYS A 76 11.33 6.67 11.47
C LYS A 76 11.63 8.15 11.29
N ARG A 77 12.87 8.46 10.91
CA ARG A 77 13.33 9.85 10.76
C ARG A 77 13.13 10.37 9.34
N ARG A 78 13.25 9.49 8.35
CA ARG A 78 13.14 9.86 6.94
C ARG A 78 12.34 8.84 6.14
N LEU A 79 11.48 9.35 5.27
CA LEU A 79 10.70 8.59 4.31
C LEU A 79 11.01 9.07 2.90
N GLU A 80 11.55 8.19 2.06
CA GLU A 80 11.78 8.45 0.64
C GLU A 80 10.59 7.95 -0.19
N LEU A 81 10.03 8.80 -1.04
CA LEU A 81 8.96 8.43 -1.97
C LEU A 81 9.54 8.06 -3.34
N ALA A 82 9.29 6.82 -3.77
CA ALA A 82 9.60 6.32 -5.11
C ALA A 82 8.32 6.15 -5.95
N ASP A 83 8.46 6.15 -7.29
CA ASP A 83 7.38 5.89 -8.26
C ASP A 83 6.14 6.79 -8.12
N ARG A 84 6.32 8.07 -7.76
CA ARG A 84 5.22 8.99 -7.41
C ARG A 84 4.14 9.16 -8.49
N GLU A 85 4.44 8.83 -9.74
CA GLU A 85 3.49 8.83 -10.86
C GLU A 85 2.27 7.90 -10.62
N TRP A 86 2.44 6.89 -9.77
CA TRP A 86 1.37 5.96 -9.40
C TRP A 86 0.35 6.54 -8.41
N LEU A 87 0.59 7.75 -7.87
CA LEU A 87 -0.38 8.48 -7.04
C LEU A 87 -1.46 9.23 -7.85
N GLY A 88 -1.72 8.79 -9.08
CA GLY A 88 -2.76 9.38 -9.95
C GLY A 88 -4.19 9.15 -9.47
N ASP A 89 -4.44 8.11 -8.66
CA ASP A 89 -5.75 7.85 -8.07
C ASP A 89 -6.05 8.82 -6.91
N ALA A 90 -7.18 9.52 -6.98
CA ALA A 90 -7.54 10.54 -6.01
C ALA A 90 -7.83 9.97 -4.60
N GLY A 91 -8.32 8.72 -4.51
CA GLY A 91 -8.57 8.03 -3.24
C GLY A 91 -7.28 7.70 -2.53
N LEU A 92 -6.38 7.01 -3.24
CA LEU A 92 -5.05 6.67 -2.78
C LEU A 92 -4.26 7.92 -2.41
N ARG A 93 -4.24 8.94 -3.28
CA ARG A 93 -3.50 10.18 -3.05
C ARG A 93 -3.90 10.85 -1.74
N ARG A 94 -5.20 10.99 -1.47
CA ARG A 94 -5.70 11.59 -0.21
C ARG A 94 -5.24 10.81 1.02
N GLN A 95 -5.26 9.48 0.95
CA GLN A 95 -4.81 8.62 2.05
C GLN A 95 -3.30 8.74 2.28
N VAL A 96 -2.51 8.70 1.21
CA VAL A 96 -1.05 8.90 1.27
C VAL A 96 -0.71 10.27 1.83
N GLU A 97 -1.34 11.34 1.34
CA GLU A 97 -1.13 12.71 1.84
C GLU A 97 -1.45 12.83 3.34
N ARG A 98 -2.50 12.16 3.82
CA ARG A 98 -2.83 12.11 5.25
C ARG A 98 -1.71 11.47 6.07
N ILE A 99 -1.16 10.35 5.60
CA ILE A 99 -0.05 9.66 6.26
C ILE A 99 1.20 10.54 6.24
N LEU A 100 1.54 11.15 5.10
CA LEU A 100 2.69 12.05 4.98
C LEU A 100 2.56 13.27 5.89
N LYS A 101 1.35 13.83 6.01
CA LYS A 101 1.07 14.95 6.92
C LYS A 101 1.29 14.53 8.38
N ALA A 102 0.77 13.36 8.79
CA ALA A 102 0.98 12.83 10.13
C ALA A 102 2.46 12.54 10.41
N PHE A 103 3.17 11.95 9.44
CA PHE A 103 4.60 11.66 9.53
C PHE A 103 5.44 12.93 9.71
N ARG A 104 5.15 13.98 8.93
CA ARG A 104 5.80 15.30 9.07
C ARG A 104 5.48 15.95 10.42
N ALA A 105 4.24 15.85 10.89
CA ALA A 105 3.83 16.38 12.20
C ALA A 105 4.56 15.67 13.36
N ALA A 106 4.91 14.39 13.19
CA ALA A 106 5.74 13.63 14.12
C ALA A 106 7.25 13.95 14.02
N GLY A 107 7.65 14.89 13.16
CA GLY A 107 9.06 15.29 12.96
C GLY A 107 9.80 14.49 11.89
N GLY A 108 9.11 13.66 11.12
CA GLY A 108 9.70 12.89 10.03
C GLY A 108 9.94 13.72 8.78
N GLU A 109 11.08 13.52 8.13
CA GLU A 109 11.43 14.19 6.88
C GLU A 109 10.96 13.37 5.67
N VAL A 110 10.23 13.98 4.73
CA VAL A 110 9.84 13.31 3.49
C VAL A 110 10.75 13.76 2.37
N ALA A 111 11.60 12.85 1.90
CA ALA A 111 12.44 13.05 0.74
C ALA A 111 11.77 12.49 -0.52
N LEU A 112 12.03 13.12 -1.65
CA LEU A 112 11.65 12.58 -2.95
C LEU A 112 12.86 11.77 -3.44
N SER A 113 12.67 10.48 -3.74
CA SER A 113 13.72 9.76 -4.43
C SER A 113 13.96 10.45 -5.78
N PRO A 114 15.22 10.66 -6.19
CA PRO A 114 15.49 11.08 -7.55
C PRO A 114 14.80 10.06 -8.46
N GLN A 115 13.94 10.54 -9.35
CA GLN A 115 13.41 9.66 -10.39
C GLN A 115 14.63 9.14 -11.13
N GLU A 116 14.88 7.83 -11.05
CA GLU A 116 15.76 7.20 -12.01
C GLU A 116 15.07 7.43 -13.35
N LYS A 117 15.45 8.52 -14.03
CA LYS A 117 15.15 8.69 -15.45
C LYS A 117 15.65 7.39 -16.07
N THR A 118 14.71 6.54 -16.48
CA THR A 118 14.99 5.40 -17.33
C THR A 118 15.94 5.91 -18.40
N ALA A 119 17.15 5.37 -18.42
CA ALA A 119 18.13 5.63 -19.45
C ALA A 119 17.63 4.98 -20.74
N GLU A 120 16.52 5.48 -21.29
CA GLU A 120 16.09 5.26 -22.66
C GLU A 120 16.62 6.45 -23.48
N SER A 121 17.93 6.40 -23.69
CA SER A 121 18.59 7.07 -24.81
C SER A 121 19.78 6.19 -25.17
N MET A 122 19.45 5.02 -25.71
CA MET A 122 20.39 4.23 -26.50
C MET A 122 19.72 3.84 -27.81
N THR A 123 20.42 4.22 -28.88
CA THR A 123 20.21 3.94 -30.31
C THR A 123 19.33 4.92 -31.08
#